data_AF-A0A100WBM1-F1
#
_entry.id   AF-A0A100WBM1-F1
#
_cell.length_a   1.000
_cell.length_b   1.000
_cell.length_c   1.000
_cell.angle_alpha   90.00
_cell.angle_beta   90.00
_cell.angle_gamma   90.00
#
_symmetry.space_group_name_H-M   'P 1'
#
loop_
_entity.id
_entity.type
_entity.pdbx_description
1 polymer ?
#
loop_
_entity_poly.entity_id
_entity_poly.type
_entity_poly.pdbx_seq_one_letter_code
_entity_poly.pdbx_strand_id
1 'polypeptide(L)'
;MLRTLRKADTVTRQFKDTIRQLRPGEAVPQHPPRRYSTGSGYIRLRWKVGVAQYVETYEHRVFDGAVTTAEHVHHKNKDRSDNRPENLVQMTAEEHTSHHSHERRTWAPFNTFGAMWKAAHAENRRFDRDRRTQRMRELYAQGLSTIEIGRRFGLHPSGVWRYINLGVNP
;
A
#
# COMPACT_ATOMS: atom_id res chain seq x y z
N MET A 1 3.31 -70.91 24.22
CA MET A 1 4.03 -69.92 23.41
C MET A 1 3.02 -69.02 22.70
N LEU A 2 3.14 -67.70 22.94
CA LEU A 2 2.72 -66.54 22.15
C LEU A 2 1.31 -66.48 21.53
N ARG A 3 0.43 -65.75 22.23
CA ARG A 3 -0.88 -65.26 21.79
C ARG A 3 -0.66 -63.94 21.02
N THR A 4 -0.97 -63.93 19.74
CA THR A 4 -0.74 -62.81 18.81
C THR A 4 -1.69 -61.65 19.12
N LEU A 5 -1.15 -60.51 19.55
CA LEU A 5 -1.88 -59.25 19.75
C LEU A 5 -2.21 -58.64 18.38
N ARG A 6 -3.50 -58.49 18.06
CA ARG A 6 -3.96 -57.70 16.91
C ARG A 6 -3.65 -56.23 17.19
N LYS A 7 -2.85 -55.60 16.30
CA LYS A 7 -2.64 -54.15 16.29
C LYS A 7 -3.99 -53.47 16.05
N ALA A 8 -4.36 -52.55 16.93
CA ALA A 8 -5.51 -51.68 16.73
C ALA A 8 -5.17 -50.67 15.63
N ASP A 9 -5.88 -50.76 14.50
CA ASP A 9 -5.82 -49.78 13.43
C ASP A 9 -6.34 -48.44 13.96
N THR A 10 -5.41 -47.55 14.28
CA THR A 10 -5.73 -46.19 14.71
C THR A 10 -6.11 -45.39 13.47
N VAL A 11 -7.39 -45.37 13.14
CA VAL A 11 -7.93 -44.53 12.06
C VAL A 11 -7.70 -43.07 12.45
N THR A 12 -6.67 -42.47 11.87
CA THR A 12 -6.34 -41.06 12.09
C THR A 12 -7.34 -40.24 11.29
N ARG A 13 -8.44 -39.84 11.92
CA ARG A 13 -9.43 -38.94 11.34
C ARG A 13 -8.74 -37.59 11.12
N GLN A 14 -8.32 -37.30 9.89
CA GLN A 14 -7.84 -35.97 9.51
C GLN A 14 -8.99 -34.97 9.69
N PHE A 15 -8.99 -34.24 10.81
CA PHE A 15 -9.88 -33.11 10.99
C PHE A 15 -9.37 -31.96 10.10
N LYS A 16 -10.18 -31.52 9.14
CA LYS A 16 -9.87 -30.33 8.35
C LYS A 16 -10.06 -29.11 9.26
N ASP A 17 -9.00 -28.30 9.39
CA ASP A 17 -9.07 -27.05 10.13
C ASP A 17 -10.23 -26.19 9.59
N THR A 18 -11.14 -25.82 10.49
CA THR A 18 -12.31 -24.99 10.17
C THR A 18 -12.12 -23.62 10.81
N ILE A 19 -12.13 -22.58 9.98
CA ILE A 19 -11.93 -21.19 10.41
C ILE A 19 -13.22 -20.41 10.13
N ARG A 20 -13.82 -19.86 11.17
CA ARG A 20 -15.02 -19.03 11.09
C ARG A 20 -14.69 -17.56 11.35
N GLN A 21 -15.34 -16.64 10.64
CA GLN A 21 -15.29 -15.22 10.99
C GLN A 21 -16.20 -14.92 12.19
N LEU A 22 -15.70 -14.14 13.15
CA LEU A 22 -16.56 -13.56 14.18
C LEU A 22 -17.56 -12.59 13.53
N ARG A 23 -18.79 -12.62 14.00
CA ARG A 23 -19.87 -11.76 13.49
C ARG A 23 -19.82 -10.38 14.14
N PRO A 24 -20.36 -9.34 13.49
CA PRO A 24 -20.57 -8.06 14.15
C PRO A 24 -21.38 -8.22 15.45
N GLY A 25 -20.95 -7.57 16.52
CA GLY A 25 -21.50 -7.68 17.87
C GLY A 25 -21.03 -8.90 18.67
N GLU A 26 -20.34 -9.87 18.07
CA GLU A 26 -19.86 -11.06 18.76
C GLU A 26 -18.68 -10.72 19.69
N ALA A 27 -18.72 -11.21 20.93
CA ALA A 27 -17.61 -11.09 21.87
C ALA A 27 -16.40 -11.89 21.38
N VAL A 28 -15.20 -11.33 21.51
CA VAL A 28 -13.97 -12.07 21.22
C VAL A 28 -13.68 -13.07 22.34
N PRO A 29 -13.07 -14.24 22.04
CA PRO A 29 -12.66 -15.16 23.09
C PRO A 29 -11.65 -14.52 24.05
N GLN A 30 -11.76 -14.84 25.35
CA GLN A 30 -11.00 -14.20 26.43
C GLN A 30 -9.51 -14.56 26.43
N HIS A 31 -9.14 -15.72 25.89
CA HIS A 31 -7.74 -16.11 25.82
C HIS A 31 -7.01 -15.38 24.67
N PRO A 32 -5.68 -15.24 24.73
CA PRO A 32 -4.94 -14.51 23.70
C PRO A 32 -5.11 -15.12 22.30
N PRO A 33 -5.30 -14.29 21.26
CA PRO A 33 -5.25 -14.73 19.87
C PRO A 33 -3.81 -14.90 19.37
N ARG A 34 -3.67 -15.67 18.28
CA ARG A 34 -2.55 -15.48 17.35
C ARG A 34 -2.79 -14.22 16.52
N ARG A 35 -1.80 -13.36 16.47
CA ARG A 35 -1.79 -12.11 15.68
C ARG A 35 -0.91 -12.28 14.44
N TYR A 36 -1.38 -11.85 13.27
CA TYR A 36 -0.61 -11.93 12.02
C TYR A 36 -1.07 -10.88 10.99
N SER A 37 -0.16 -10.45 10.12
CA SER A 37 -0.45 -9.53 9.02
C SER A 37 -0.98 -10.27 7.79
N THR A 38 -1.84 -9.61 7.02
CA THR A 38 -2.26 -10.06 5.69
C THR A 38 -1.38 -9.48 4.60
N GLY A 39 -1.44 -10.03 3.38
CA GLY A 39 -0.80 -9.41 2.20
C GLY A 39 -1.33 -8.00 1.87
N SER A 40 -2.50 -7.62 2.42
CA SER A 40 -3.08 -6.28 2.30
C SER A 40 -2.66 -5.32 3.42
N GLY A 41 -1.80 -5.75 4.36
CA GLY A 41 -1.27 -4.94 5.46
C GLY A 41 -2.19 -4.82 6.68
N TYR A 42 -3.36 -5.48 6.69
CA TYR A 42 -4.22 -5.53 7.86
C TYR A 42 -3.72 -6.57 8.88
N ILE A 43 -4.01 -6.33 10.15
CA ILE A 43 -3.76 -7.31 11.21
C ILE A 43 -5.01 -8.15 11.47
N ARG A 44 -4.82 -9.47 11.56
CA ARG A 44 -5.85 -10.44 11.94
C ARG A 44 -5.53 -11.07 13.28
N LEU A 45 -6.60 -11.33 14.02
CA LEU A 45 -6.59 -12.05 15.28
C LEU A 45 -7.28 -13.41 15.06
N ARG A 46 -6.64 -14.50 15.47
CA ARG A 46 -7.17 -15.86 15.36
C ARG A 46 -7.10 -16.58 16.70
N TRP A 47 -8.23 -17.08 17.16
CA TRP A 47 -8.37 -17.85 18.38
C TRP A 47 -8.65 -19.31 18.04
N LYS A 48 -8.04 -20.23 18.78
CA LYS A 48 -8.40 -21.64 18.75
C LYS A 48 -9.51 -21.87 19.77
N VAL A 49 -10.68 -22.30 19.30
CA VAL A 49 -11.88 -22.51 20.14
C VAL A 49 -12.24 -23.98 20.34
N GLY A 50 -11.54 -24.89 19.65
CA GLY A 50 -11.74 -26.33 19.77
C GLY A 50 -10.65 -27.14 19.07
N VAL A 51 -10.88 -28.43 18.93
CA VAL A 51 -10.01 -29.31 18.14
C VAL A 51 -10.17 -28.95 16.67
N ALA A 52 -9.10 -28.46 16.03
CA ALA A 52 -9.11 -28.01 14.63
C ALA A 52 -10.18 -26.94 14.31
N GLN A 53 -10.63 -26.17 15.32
CA GLN A 53 -11.63 -25.13 15.17
C GLN A 53 -11.08 -23.78 15.61
N TYR A 54 -11.23 -22.78 14.72
CA TYR A 54 -10.74 -21.43 14.94
C TYR A 54 -11.80 -20.39 14.62
N VAL A 55 -11.74 -19.28 15.34
CA VAL A 55 -12.45 -18.05 14.98
C VAL A 55 -11.45 -16.96 14.70
N GLU A 56 -11.77 -16.04 13.80
CA GLU A 56 -10.91 -14.90 13.50
C GLU A 56 -11.70 -13.64 13.16
N THR A 57 -11.03 -12.50 13.28
CA THR A 57 -11.53 -11.19 12.86
C THR A 57 -10.35 -10.26 12.53
N TYR A 58 -10.64 -9.08 12.02
CA TYR A 58 -9.64 -8.01 11.87
C TYR A 58 -9.46 -7.27 13.19
N GLU A 59 -8.21 -6.99 13.57
CA GLU A 59 -7.90 -6.29 14.82
C GLU A 59 -8.58 -4.92 14.89
N HIS A 60 -8.59 -4.15 13.78
CA HIS A 60 -9.28 -2.86 13.70
C HIS A 60 -10.80 -2.93 13.88
N ARG A 61 -11.41 -4.12 13.89
CA ARG A 61 -12.85 -4.28 14.14
C ARG A 61 -13.15 -4.63 15.59
N VAL A 62 -12.16 -4.84 16.45
CA VAL A 62 -12.38 -5.21 17.85
C VAL A 62 -12.35 -3.95 18.71
N PHE A 63 -13.45 -3.67 19.39
CA PHE A 63 -13.61 -2.57 20.34
C PHE A 63 -14.20 -3.15 21.62
N ASP A 64 -13.62 -2.83 22.76
CA ASP A 64 -14.10 -3.26 24.09
C ASP A 64 -14.39 -4.76 24.20
N GLY A 65 -13.55 -5.59 23.55
CA GLY A 65 -13.68 -7.04 23.58
C GLY A 65 -14.79 -7.62 22.70
N ALA A 66 -15.39 -6.83 21.80
CA ALA A 66 -16.37 -7.30 20.83
C ALA A 66 -16.07 -6.80 19.42
N VAL A 67 -16.56 -7.51 18.41
CA VAL A 67 -16.49 -7.04 17.03
C VAL A 67 -17.51 -5.92 16.84
N THR A 68 -17.09 -4.75 16.35
CA THR A 68 -18.00 -3.63 16.09
C THR A 68 -19.11 -4.01 15.10
N THR A 69 -20.32 -3.49 15.39
CA THR A 69 -21.50 -3.52 14.51
C THR A 69 -21.44 -2.49 13.38
N ALA A 70 -20.50 -1.54 13.43
CA ALA A 70 -20.30 -0.59 12.34
C ALA A 70 -19.99 -1.33 11.03
N GLU A 71 -20.50 -0.77 9.93
CA GLU A 71 -20.32 -1.34 8.60
C GLU A 71 -18.84 -1.27 8.19
N HIS A 72 -18.20 -0.14 8.47
CA HIS A 72 -16.78 0.09 8.21
C HIS A 72 -16.05 0.67 9.42
N VAL A 73 -14.75 0.39 9.47
CA VAL A 73 -13.81 1.07 10.36
C VAL A 73 -12.69 1.64 9.52
N HIS A 74 -12.42 2.92 9.71
CA HIS A 74 -11.43 3.68 8.96
C HIS A 74 -10.21 4.00 9.83
N HIS A 75 -9.01 3.85 9.25
CA HIS A 75 -7.75 4.30 9.85
C HIS A 75 -7.47 5.75 9.47
N LYS A 76 -7.50 6.66 10.43
CA LYS A 76 -7.30 8.11 10.19
C LYS A 76 -5.94 8.40 9.55
N ASN A 77 -4.88 7.76 10.01
CA ASN A 77 -3.51 7.95 9.50
C ASN A 77 -3.18 7.11 8.24
N LYS A 78 -4.13 6.31 7.74
CA LYS A 78 -3.98 5.41 6.58
C LYS A 78 -3.00 4.24 6.78
N ASP A 79 -2.42 4.09 7.97
CA ASP A 79 -1.62 2.93 8.36
C ASP A 79 -2.54 1.82 8.89
N ARG A 80 -2.66 0.74 8.12
CA ARG A 80 -3.53 -0.42 8.42
C ARG A 80 -3.04 -1.29 9.58
N SER A 81 -1.81 -1.07 10.03
CA SER A 81 -1.20 -1.79 11.16
C SER A 81 -1.37 -1.07 12.48
N ASP A 82 -1.70 0.22 12.46
CA ASP A 82 -1.94 1.04 13.65
C ASP A 82 -3.40 0.94 14.11
N ASN A 83 -3.69 -0.09 14.90
CA ASN A 83 -5.05 -0.40 15.39
C ASN A 83 -5.35 0.20 16.77
N ARG A 84 -4.65 1.25 17.18
CA ARG A 84 -4.97 1.96 18.43
C ARG A 84 -6.33 2.64 18.31
N PRO A 85 -7.21 2.62 19.33
CA PRO A 85 -8.57 3.15 19.24
C PRO A 85 -8.63 4.61 18.76
N GLU A 86 -7.67 5.45 19.16
CA GLU A 86 -7.58 6.85 18.74
C GLU A 86 -7.38 7.04 17.22
N ASN A 87 -6.80 6.05 16.53
CA ASN A 87 -6.57 6.06 15.09
C ASN A 87 -7.73 5.46 14.28
N LEU A 88 -8.73 4.89 14.95
CA LEU A 88 -9.87 4.23 14.31
C LEU A 88 -11.13 5.10 14.36
N VAL A 89 -11.94 5.03 13.31
CA VAL A 89 -13.26 5.66 13.24
C VAL A 89 -14.26 4.64 12.73
N GLN A 90 -15.32 4.40 13.48
CA GLN A 90 -16.46 3.62 13.04
C GLN A 90 -17.33 4.49 12.12
N MET A 91 -17.69 3.99 10.94
CA MET A 91 -18.42 4.74 9.92
C MET A 91 -19.45 3.85 9.24
N THR A 92 -20.51 4.46 8.72
CA THR A 92 -21.41 3.79 7.76
C THR A 92 -20.69 3.60 6.42
N ALA A 93 -21.21 2.74 5.55
CA ALA A 93 -20.71 2.56 4.19
C ALA A 93 -20.81 3.85 3.37
N GLU A 94 -21.85 4.65 3.59
CA GLU A 94 -22.07 5.94 2.94
C GLU A 94 -21.01 6.96 3.39
N GLU A 95 -20.80 7.09 4.69
CA GLU A 95 -19.78 7.98 5.26
C GLU A 95 -18.38 7.59 4.79
N HIS A 96 -18.06 6.30 4.80
CA HIS A 96 -16.77 5.78 4.34
C HIS A 96 -16.56 6.06 2.85
N THR A 97 -17.58 5.85 2.01
CA THR A 97 -17.52 6.14 0.56
C THR A 97 -17.37 7.64 0.31
N SER A 98 -18.13 8.47 1.01
CA SER A 98 -18.05 9.93 0.94
C SER A 98 -16.65 10.43 1.32
N HIS A 99 -16.07 9.90 2.40
CA HIS A 99 -14.72 10.24 2.83
C HIS A 99 -13.68 9.97 1.74
N HIS A 100 -13.69 8.78 1.11
CA HIS A 100 -12.79 8.47 -0.02
C HIS A 100 -13.05 9.34 -1.25
N SER A 101 -14.30 9.76 -1.48
CA SER A 101 -14.64 10.68 -2.57
C SER A 101 -14.06 12.09 -2.33
N HIS A 102 -14.11 12.57 -1.08
CA HIS A 102 -13.55 13.87 -0.71
C HIS A 102 -12.04 13.87 -0.83
N GLU A 103 -11.36 12.80 -0.37
CA GLU A 103 -9.91 12.68 -0.56
C GLU A 103 -9.51 12.74 -2.02
N ARG A 104 -10.27 12.12 -2.93
CA ARG A 104 -10.00 12.22 -4.37
C ARG A 104 -10.12 13.64 -4.90
N ARG A 105 -11.03 14.46 -4.34
CA ARG A 105 -11.19 15.88 -4.71
C ARG A 105 -10.03 16.75 -4.24
N THR A 106 -9.44 16.46 -3.08
CA THR A 106 -8.26 17.17 -2.57
C THR A 106 -7.09 17.14 -3.56
N TRP A 107 -7.00 16.11 -4.40
CA TRP A 107 -5.93 15.93 -5.37
C TRP A 107 -6.30 16.33 -6.80
N ALA A 108 -7.49 16.93 -7.01
CA ALA A 108 -7.91 17.40 -8.34
C ALA A 108 -6.87 18.35 -8.94
N PRO A 109 -6.51 18.21 -10.24
CA PRO A 109 -7.17 17.41 -11.29
C PRO A 109 -6.79 15.92 -11.32
N PHE A 110 -5.99 15.42 -10.38
CA PHE A 110 -5.46 14.07 -10.39
C PHE A 110 -6.27 13.11 -9.50
N ASN A 111 -6.56 11.91 -10.01
CA ASN A 111 -7.35 10.91 -9.27
C ASN A 111 -6.61 10.29 -8.07
N THR A 112 -5.28 10.49 -7.95
CA THR A 112 -4.44 9.99 -6.86
C THR A 112 -3.27 10.94 -6.59
N PHE A 113 -2.78 10.97 -5.34
CA PHE A 113 -1.54 11.66 -4.98
C PHE A 113 -0.34 11.24 -5.85
N GLY A 114 -0.23 9.94 -6.16
CA GLY A 114 0.84 9.42 -7.02
C GLY A 114 0.79 9.97 -8.45
N ALA A 115 -0.41 10.21 -9.00
CA ALA A 115 -0.57 10.84 -10.31
C ALA A 115 -0.16 12.33 -10.28
N MET A 116 -0.55 13.06 -9.23
CA MET A 116 -0.12 14.45 -9.02
C MET A 116 1.41 14.56 -8.90
N TRP A 117 2.01 13.72 -8.04
CA TRP A 117 3.47 13.70 -7.85
C TRP A 117 4.22 13.41 -9.15
N LYS A 118 3.73 12.45 -9.96
CA LYS A 118 4.28 12.15 -11.28
C LYS A 118 4.17 13.33 -12.24
N ALA A 119 3.04 14.04 -12.24
CA ALA A 119 2.85 15.22 -13.07
C ALA A 119 3.80 16.36 -12.66
N ALA A 120 3.87 16.68 -11.37
CA ALA A 120 4.81 17.67 -10.84
C ALA A 120 6.27 17.31 -11.16
N HIS A 121 6.65 16.04 -11.04
CA HIS A 121 7.98 15.58 -11.42
C HIS A 121 8.23 15.68 -12.94
N ALA A 122 7.21 15.43 -13.77
CA ALA A 122 7.32 15.60 -15.20
C ALA A 122 7.49 17.07 -15.59
N GLU A 123 6.80 17.98 -14.91
CA GLU A 123 6.94 19.43 -15.08
C GLU A 123 8.32 19.91 -14.65
N ASN A 124 8.82 19.51 -13.48
CA ASN A 124 10.17 19.82 -13.04
C ASN A 124 11.24 19.33 -14.02
N ARG A 125 11.10 18.10 -14.55
CA ARG A 125 12.01 17.60 -15.60
C ARG A 125 11.95 18.43 -16.88
N ARG A 126 10.77 18.91 -17.28
CA ARG A 126 10.62 19.82 -18.44
C ARG A 126 11.31 21.15 -18.16
N PHE A 127 11.07 21.74 -17.00
CA PHE A 127 11.71 22.99 -16.58
C PHE A 127 13.24 22.88 -16.56
N ASP A 128 13.78 21.83 -15.94
CA ASP A 128 15.22 21.58 -15.90
C ASP A 128 15.81 21.40 -17.31
N ARG A 129 15.09 20.69 -18.19
CA ARG A 129 15.47 20.51 -19.60
C ARG A 129 15.47 21.84 -20.34
N ASP A 130 14.45 22.67 -20.16
CA ASP A 130 14.31 23.94 -20.87
C ASP A 130 15.40 24.92 -20.39
N ARG A 131 15.68 24.96 -19.09
CA ARG A 131 16.81 25.72 -18.52
C ARG A 131 18.16 25.23 -19.05
N ARG A 132 18.37 23.92 -19.11
CA ARG A 132 19.59 23.30 -19.67
C ARG A 132 19.76 23.69 -21.14
N THR A 133 18.68 23.64 -21.91
CA THR A 133 18.64 24.03 -23.33
C THR A 133 19.00 25.50 -23.51
N GLN A 134 18.37 26.37 -22.73
CA GLN A 134 18.64 27.81 -22.75
C GLN A 134 20.10 28.11 -22.44
N ARG A 135 20.66 27.45 -21.43
CA ARG A 135 22.07 27.62 -21.07
C ARG A 135 23.03 27.18 -22.19
N MET A 136 22.72 26.10 -22.91
CA MET A 136 23.53 25.68 -24.05
C MET A 136 23.45 26.69 -25.21
N ARG A 137 22.26 27.27 -25.46
CA ARG A 137 22.08 28.33 -26.46
C ARG A 137 22.88 29.59 -26.13
N GLU A 138 22.87 30.00 -24.86
CA GLU A 138 23.68 31.15 -24.40
C GLU A 138 25.18 30.93 -24.63
N LEU A 139 25.70 29.76 -24.26
CA LEU A 139 27.11 29.45 -24.45
C LEU A 139 27.49 29.39 -25.93
N TYR A 140 26.61 28.85 -26.77
CA TYR A 140 26.82 28.85 -28.22
C TYR A 140 26.82 30.26 -28.80
N ALA A 141 25.90 31.13 -28.34
CA ALA A 141 25.86 32.54 -28.72
C ALA A 141 27.10 33.33 -28.23
N GLN A 142 27.73 32.90 -27.12
CA GLN A 142 29.01 33.42 -26.65
C GLN A 142 30.23 32.92 -27.45
N GLY A 143 30.00 32.14 -28.51
CA GLY A 143 31.03 31.66 -29.43
C GLY A 143 31.63 30.30 -29.07
N LEU A 144 31.11 29.59 -28.07
CA LEU A 144 31.60 28.25 -27.76
C LEU A 144 31.11 27.23 -28.78
N SER A 145 32.00 26.31 -29.16
CA SER A 145 31.66 25.20 -30.05
C SER A 145 30.77 24.16 -29.34
N THR A 146 30.03 23.38 -30.13
CA THR A 146 29.22 22.26 -29.63
C THR A 146 30.04 21.18 -28.91
N ILE A 147 31.34 21.06 -29.23
CA ILE A 147 32.28 20.16 -28.57
C ILE A 147 32.60 20.65 -27.15
N GLU A 148 32.91 21.93 -26.99
CA GLU A 148 33.21 22.54 -25.69
C GLU A 148 32.00 22.54 -24.77
N ILE A 149 30.82 22.85 -25.31
CA ILE A 149 29.55 22.76 -24.59
C ILE A 149 29.27 21.31 -24.20
N GLY A 150 29.50 20.35 -25.10
CA GLY A 150 29.31 18.93 -24.83
C GLY A 150 30.14 18.44 -23.65
N ARG A 151 31.43 18.80 -23.61
CA ARG A 151 32.32 18.50 -22.49
C ARG A 151 31.81 19.08 -21.17
N ARG A 152 31.26 20.30 -21.17
CA ARG A 152 30.74 20.96 -19.96
C ARG A 152 29.48 20.29 -19.39
N PHE A 153 28.65 19.71 -20.25
CA PHE A 153 27.37 19.10 -19.85
C PHE A 153 27.38 17.57 -19.83
N GLY A 154 28.52 16.94 -20.16
CA GLY A 154 28.64 15.48 -20.29
C GLY A 154 27.82 14.92 -21.46
N LEU A 155 27.71 15.68 -22.56
CA LEU A 155 26.95 15.29 -23.75
C LEU A 155 27.85 15.16 -24.97
N HIS A 156 27.50 14.25 -25.87
CA HIS A 156 28.10 14.18 -27.19
C HIS A 156 27.76 15.46 -28.00
N PRO A 157 28.65 15.99 -28.86
CA PRO A 157 28.40 17.21 -29.63
C PRO A 157 27.10 17.18 -30.45
N SER A 158 26.72 16.03 -30.99
CA SER A 158 25.45 15.85 -31.70
C SER A 158 24.23 15.98 -30.77
N GLY A 159 24.36 15.60 -29.49
CA GLY A 159 23.33 15.81 -28.48
C GLY A 159 23.15 17.29 -28.16
N VAL A 160 24.25 18.04 -28.04
CA VAL A 160 24.21 19.50 -27.85
C VAL A 160 23.50 20.20 -29.01
N TRP A 161 23.82 19.80 -30.25
CA TRP A 161 23.15 20.35 -31.44
C TRP A 161 21.64 20.13 -31.42
N ARG A 162 21.17 18.96 -30.98
CA ARG A 162 19.74 18.64 -30.84
C ARG A 162 19.07 19.49 -29.76
N TYR A 163 19.72 19.71 -28.63
CA TYR A 163 19.21 20.62 -27.60
C TYR A 163 19.06 22.04 -28.14
N ILE A 164 20.10 22.58 -28.77
CA ILE A 164 20.10 23.96 -29.29
C ILE A 164 19.01 24.17 -30.37
N ASN A 165 18.92 23.27 -31.35
CA ASN A 165 18.07 23.47 -32.54
C ASN A 165 16.67 22.85 -32.42
N LEU A 166 16.51 21.77 -31.67
CA LEU A 166 15.26 21.01 -31.60
C LEU A 166 14.61 21.02 -30.21
N GLY A 167 15.32 21.46 -29.16
CA GLY A 167 14.82 21.48 -27.78
C GLY A 167 14.54 20.09 -27.19
N VAL A 168 15.12 19.04 -27.76
CA VAL A 168 14.91 17.65 -27.33
C VAL A 168 16.23 16.92 -27.09
N ASN A 169 16.23 16.02 -26.10
CA ASN A 169 17.31 15.04 -25.92
C ASN A 169 17.17 13.95 -27.00
N PRO A 170 18.25 13.31 -27.49
CA PRO A 170 18.16 11.94 -28.01
C PRO A 170 17.54 10.98 -26.99
#